data_AF-A0A932A0C3-F1
#
_entry.id   AF-A0A932A0C3-F1
#
_cell.length_a   1.000
_cell.length_b   1.000
_cell.length_c   1.000
_cell.angle_alpha   90.00
_cell.angle_beta   90.00
_cell.angle_gamma   90.00
#
_symmetry.space_group_name_H-M   'P 1'
#
loop_
_entity.id
_entity.type
_entity.pdbx_description
1 polymer ?
#
loop_
_entity_poly.entity_id
_entity_poly.type
_entity_poly.pdbx_seq_one_letter_code
_entity_poly.pdbx_strand_id
1 'polypeptide(L)'
;MPDSFKLRLKTLVLNKKMVLAGAILTAIGVFLPWYSDMDKLSNGDTFFGITGPLYLAGLIVLLVAGISGGLVMLKLLNKPAPKLPMEENIFFVAGSALSVLMLILSISVYFHNKFGVNLTDKSVGIGMILDFAGNGLMMLGGILAMRAKDVDFNMEGRLEPLIDVDPMREFGGVSRQQGDVVLDRDKTVGEATKSWGQVQESISSIKDENTKDLQ
;
A
#
# COMPACT_ATOMS: atom_id res chain seq x y z
N MET A 1 -14.72 -30.77 -17.33
CA MET A 1 -13.26 -30.56 -17.45
C MET A 1 -12.65 -30.15 -16.10
N PRO A 2 -12.49 -31.09 -15.15
CA PRO A 2 -11.86 -30.83 -13.84
C PRO A 2 -10.32 -30.88 -13.83
N ASP A 3 -9.67 -31.37 -14.89
CA ASP A 3 -8.20 -31.57 -14.90
C ASP A 3 -7.38 -30.29 -15.10
N SER A 4 -8.01 -29.20 -15.56
CA SER A 4 -7.31 -27.94 -15.84
C SER A 4 -6.74 -27.28 -14.58
N PHE A 5 -7.44 -27.36 -13.45
CA PHE A 5 -7.00 -26.70 -12.22
C PHE A 5 -5.76 -27.34 -11.61
N LYS A 6 -5.72 -28.68 -11.49
CA LYS A 6 -4.57 -29.40 -10.92
C LYS A 6 -3.32 -29.19 -11.76
N LEU A 7 -3.45 -29.21 -13.09
CA LEU A 7 -2.35 -28.94 -14.01
C LEU A 7 -1.83 -27.51 -13.84
N ARG A 8 -2.73 -26.51 -13.73
CA ARG A 8 -2.37 -25.10 -13.51
C ARG A 8 -1.69 -24.86 -12.18
N LEU A 9 -2.17 -25.51 -11.12
CA LEU A 9 -1.52 -25.44 -9.81
C LEU A 9 -0.11 -26.04 -9.89
N LYS A 10 0.09 -27.14 -10.63
CA LYS A 10 1.40 -27.75 -10.82
C LYS A 10 2.35 -26.85 -11.62
N THR A 11 1.87 -26.15 -12.65
CA THR A 11 2.67 -25.23 -13.48
C THR A 11 2.94 -23.88 -12.82
N LEU A 12 2.27 -23.55 -11.71
CA LEU A 12 2.48 -22.28 -11.02
C LEU A 12 3.92 -22.17 -10.50
N VAL A 13 4.54 -21.00 -10.70
CA VAL A 13 5.88 -20.68 -10.19
C VAL A 13 5.92 -20.86 -8.68
N LEU A 14 7.04 -21.39 -8.16
CA LEU A 14 7.22 -21.70 -6.73
C LEU A 14 6.88 -20.51 -5.83
N ASN A 15 7.27 -19.30 -6.23
CA ASN A 15 7.03 -18.06 -5.49
C ASN A 15 5.53 -17.82 -5.24
N LYS A 16 4.71 -17.97 -6.29
CA LYS A 16 3.24 -17.82 -6.21
C LYS A 16 2.60 -18.96 -5.39
N LYS A 17 3.16 -20.18 -5.44
CA LYS A 17 2.71 -21.29 -4.58
C LYS A 17 2.98 -21.00 -3.10
N MET A 18 4.13 -20.44 -2.77
CA MET A 18 4.48 -20.04 -1.41
C MET A 18 3.54 -18.96 -0.89
N VAL A 19 3.26 -17.92 -1.70
CA VAL A 19 2.27 -16.88 -1.38
C VAL A 19 0.89 -17.47 -1.13
N LEU A 20 0.42 -18.36 -2.01
CA LEU A 20 -0.90 -19.00 -1.86
C LEU A 20 -0.97 -19.90 -0.62
N ALA A 21 0.05 -20.73 -0.39
CA ALA A 21 0.11 -21.59 0.79
C ALA A 21 0.17 -20.75 2.07
N GLY A 22 0.94 -19.67 2.07
CA GLY A 22 1.03 -18.73 3.20
C GLY A 22 -0.30 -18.06 3.48
N ALA A 23 -0.97 -17.55 2.45
CA ALA A 23 -2.30 -16.95 2.56
C ALA A 23 -3.35 -17.91 3.10
N ILE A 24 -3.34 -19.18 2.66
CA ILE A 24 -4.25 -20.22 3.19
C ILE A 24 -3.94 -20.52 4.66
N LEU A 25 -2.65 -20.67 4.99
CA LEU A 25 -2.22 -20.97 6.36
C LEU A 25 -2.63 -19.84 7.32
N THR A 26 -2.41 -18.59 6.91
CA THR A 26 -2.82 -17.40 7.66
C THR A 26 -4.35 -17.29 7.76
N ALA A 27 -5.08 -17.56 6.67
CA ALA A 27 -6.54 -17.53 6.73
C ALA A 27 -7.07 -18.55 7.75
N ILE A 28 -6.51 -19.77 7.78
CA ILE A 28 -6.86 -20.80 8.76
C ILE A 28 -6.43 -20.38 10.17
N GLY A 29 -5.23 -19.84 10.34
CA GLY A 29 -4.68 -19.44 11.65
C GLY A 29 -5.51 -18.36 12.34
N VAL A 30 -6.07 -17.41 11.61
CA VAL A 30 -6.97 -16.37 12.15
C VAL A 30 -8.26 -16.95 12.75
N PHE A 31 -8.77 -18.07 12.21
CA PHE A 31 -9.94 -18.78 12.74
C PHE A 31 -9.59 -19.81 13.83
N LEU A 32 -8.32 -19.89 14.23
CA LEU A 32 -7.87 -20.74 15.32
C LEU A 32 -7.53 -19.89 16.56
N PRO A 33 -7.46 -20.51 17.75
CA PRO A 33 -7.08 -19.83 18.98
C PRO A 33 -5.73 -19.10 18.84
N TRP A 34 -5.75 -17.78 19.02
CA TRP A 34 -4.54 -16.96 19.04
C TRP A 34 -3.93 -16.91 20.44
N TYR A 35 -4.79 -16.85 21.45
CA TYR A 35 -4.39 -16.87 22.85
C TYR A 35 -5.51 -17.43 23.71
N SER A 36 -5.13 -17.95 24.86
CA SER A 36 -6.06 -18.41 25.89
C SER A 36 -5.60 -17.93 27.25
N ASP A 37 -6.58 -17.52 28.04
CA ASP A 37 -6.40 -16.92 29.34
C ASP A 37 -7.07 -17.82 30.38
N MET A 38 -6.36 -18.16 31.45
CA MET A 38 -6.93 -18.94 32.56
C MET A 38 -6.99 -18.11 33.84
N ASP A 39 -8.17 -18.07 34.45
CA ASP A 39 -8.38 -17.49 35.77
C ASP A 39 -8.00 -18.49 36.89
N LYS A 40 -7.83 -18.01 38.12
CA LYS A 40 -7.51 -18.79 39.33
C LYS A 40 -8.51 -19.90 39.62
N LEU A 41 -9.71 -19.81 39.07
CA LEU A 41 -10.78 -20.80 39.19
C LEU A 41 -10.77 -21.84 38.06
N SER A 42 -9.71 -21.87 37.24
CA SER A 42 -9.56 -22.76 36.07
C SER A 42 -10.63 -22.60 34.98
N ASN A 43 -11.44 -21.54 35.06
CA ASN A 43 -12.25 -21.10 33.94
C ASN A 43 -11.34 -20.30 33.00
N GLY A 44 -11.30 -20.71 31.73
CA GLY A 44 -10.47 -20.05 30.74
C GLY A 44 -11.26 -19.63 29.53
N ASP A 45 -10.95 -18.43 29.04
CA ASP A 45 -11.49 -17.90 27.80
C ASP A 45 -10.45 -18.10 26.68
N THR A 46 -10.93 -18.52 25.52
CA THR A 46 -10.10 -18.69 24.33
C THR A 46 -10.52 -17.65 23.29
N PHE A 47 -9.53 -16.94 22.76
CA PHE A 47 -9.76 -15.87 21.80
C PHE A 47 -9.14 -16.24 20.45
N PHE A 48 -9.97 -16.19 19.41
CA PHE A 48 -9.56 -16.33 18.01
C PHE A 48 -9.04 -15.00 17.47
N GLY A 49 -8.31 -14.99 16.35
CA GLY A 49 -7.78 -13.76 15.77
C GLY A 49 -8.86 -12.74 15.36
N ILE A 50 -10.04 -13.21 14.96
CA ILE A 50 -11.19 -12.36 14.60
C ILE A 50 -12.09 -12.00 15.79
N THR A 51 -11.79 -12.47 16.99
CA THR A 51 -12.63 -12.27 18.18
C THR A 51 -11.81 -11.72 19.34
N GLY A 52 -12.48 -11.12 20.33
CA GLY A 52 -11.80 -10.57 21.50
C GLY A 52 -11.17 -9.20 21.25
N PRO A 53 -10.36 -8.68 22.19
CA PRO A 53 -9.94 -7.28 22.14
C PRO A 53 -8.92 -6.97 21.03
N LEU A 54 -8.27 -8.01 20.47
CA LEU A 54 -7.28 -7.89 19.38
C LEU A 54 -7.89 -8.16 17.99
N TYR A 55 -9.21 -8.21 17.87
CA TYR A 55 -9.90 -8.57 16.62
C TYR A 55 -9.50 -7.70 15.41
N LEU A 56 -9.21 -6.41 15.63
CA LEU A 56 -8.83 -5.50 14.54
C LEU A 56 -7.52 -5.92 13.88
N ALA A 57 -6.57 -6.42 14.67
CA ALA A 57 -5.31 -6.93 14.15
C ALA A 57 -5.52 -8.19 13.32
N GLY A 58 -6.32 -9.14 13.82
CA GLY A 58 -6.66 -10.35 13.06
C GLY A 58 -7.48 -10.06 11.79
N LEU A 59 -8.37 -9.07 11.80
CA LEU A 59 -9.09 -8.64 10.60
C LEU A 59 -8.15 -8.08 9.54
N ILE A 60 -7.17 -7.25 9.93
CA ILE A 60 -6.16 -6.73 8.99
C ILE A 60 -5.32 -7.88 8.42
N VAL A 61 -4.86 -8.80 9.26
CA VAL A 61 -4.10 -9.98 8.83
C VAL A 61 -4.92 -10.84 7.86
N LEU A 62 -6.20 -11.05 8.14
CA LEU A 62 -7.12 -11.79 7.28
C LEU A 62 -7.37 -11.08 5.95
N LEU A 63 -7.54 -9.76 5.95
CA LEU A 63 -7.73 -8.97 4.73
C LEU A 63 -6.49 -9.05 3.83
N VAL A 64 -5.30 -8.89 4.40
CA VAL A 64 -4.04 -9.03 3.64
C VAL A 64 -3.94 -10.42 3.05
N ALA A 65 -4.12 -11.48 3.85
CA ALA A 65 -4.07 -12.86 3.38
C ALA A 65 -5.13 -13.12 2.29
N GLY A 66 -6.35 -12.62 2.47
CA GLY A 66 -7.45 -12.75 1.53
C GLY A 66 -7.17 -12.05 0.20
N ILE A 67 -6.63 -10.84 0.22
CA ILE A 67 -6.26 -10.12 -1.00
C ILE A 67 -5.07 -10.81 -1.68
N SER A 68 -4.00 -11.15 -0.96
CA SER A 68 -2.83 -11.81 -1.53
C SER A 68 -3.16 -13.18 -2.12
N GLY A 69 -3.89 -14.01 -1.39
CA GLY A 69 -4.38 -15.31 -1.87
C GLY A 69 -5.37 -15.15 -3.02
N GLY A 70 -6.27 -14.17 -2.93
CA GLY A 70 -7.25 -13.84 -3.97
C GLY A 70 -6.61 -13.47 -5.30
N LEU A 71 -5.58 -12.61 -5.29
CA LEU A 71 -4.85 -12.23 -6.50
C LEU A 71 -4.18 -13.45 -7.18
N VAL A 72 -3.52 -14.31 -6.39
CA VAL A 72 -2.92 -15.55 -6.92
C VAL A 72 -3.99 -16.52 -7.42
N MET A 73 -5.13 -16.62 -6.73
CA MET A 73 -6.24 -17.49 -7.11
C MET A 73 -6.92 -17.02 -8.40
N LEU A 74 -7.09 -15.71 -8.61
CA LEU A 74 -7.60 -15.16 -9.88
C LEU A 74 -6.71 -15.55 -11.05
N LYS A 75 -5.38 -15.48 -10.88
CA LYS A 75 -4.41 -15.97 -11.88
C LYS A 75 -4.58 -17.46 -12.16
N LEU A 76 -4.75 -18.29 -11.13
CA LEU A 76 -5.01 -19.74 -11.31
C LEU A 76 -6.31 -20.00 -12.08
N LEU A 77 -7.33 -19.18 -11.87
CA LEU A 77 -8.62 -19.27 -12.54
C LEU A 77 -8.66 -18.62 -13.93
N ASN A 78 -7.53 -18.07 -14.44
CA ASN A 78 -7.47 -17.24 -15.66
C ASN A 78 -8.51 -16.11 -15.68
N LYS A 79 -8.86 -15.55 -14.51
CA LYS A 79 -9.68 -14.36 -14.45
C LYS A 79 -8.78 -13.13 -14.56
N PRO A 80 -9.24 -12.05 -15.22
CA PRO A 80 -8.48 -10.81 -15.25
C PRO A 80 -8.31 -10.32 -13.82
N ALA A 81 -7.06 -10.11 -13.40
CA ALA A 81 -6.79 -9.48 -12.12
C ALA A 81 -7.04 -7.97 -12.23
N PRO A 82 -7.47 -7.32 -11.14
CA PRO A 82 -7.59 -5.88 -11.11
C PRO A 82 -6.22 -5.24 -11.35
N LYS A 83 -6.16 -4.22 -12.23
CA LYS A 83 -4.95 -3.43 -12.46
C LYS A 83 -4.72 -2.54 -11.25
N LEU A 84 -3.73 -2.88 -10.43
CA LEU A 84 -3.31 -2.06 -9.30
C LEU A 84 -2.16 -1.14 -9.73
N PRO A 85 -2.05 0.08 -9.16
CA PRO A 85 -0.95 1.01 -9.46
C PRO A 85 0.40 0.59 -8.85
N MET A 86 0.48 -0.63 -8.31
CA MET A 86 1.65 -1.17 -7.63
C MET A 86 1.94 -2.58 -8.12
N GLU A 87 3.22 -2.94 -8.19
CA GLU A 87 3.65 -4.30 -8.48
C GLU A 87 3.12 -5.27 -7.41
N GLU A 88 2.59 -6.41 -7.83
CA GLU A 88 2.06 -7.44 -6.93
C GLU A 88 3.09 -7.91 -5.91
N ASN A 89 4.35 -8.01 -6.33
CA ASN A 89 5.44 -8.51 -5.48
C ASN A 89 5.65 -7.58 -4.27
N ILE A 90 5.59 -6.26 -4.51
CA ILE A 90 5.68 -5.25 -3.45
C ILE A 90 4.48 -5.40 -2.52
N PHE A 91 3.28 -5.63 -3.07
CA PHE A 91 2.08 -5.85 -2.27
C PHE A 91 2.20 -7.08 -1.35
N PHE A 92 2.71 -8.21 -1.84
CA PHE A 92 2.91 -9.41 -1.02
C PHE A 92 3.92 -9.17 0.11
N VAL A 93 5.04 -8.52 -0.18
CA VAL A 93 6.08 -8.24 0.83
C VAL A 93 5.58 -7.21 1.86
N ALA A 94 5.06 -6.07 1.40
CA ALA A 94 4.57 -5.01 2.29
C ALA A 94 3.37 -5.47 3.11
N GLY A 95 2.43 -6.20 2.49
CA GLY A 95 1.29 -6.80 3.18
C GLY A 95 1.71 -7.81 4.25
N SER A 96 2.64 -8.70 3.93
CA SER A 96 3.17 -9.66 4.92
C SER A 96 3.91 -8.96 6.05
N ALA A 97 4.71 -7.93 5.76
CA ALA A 97 5.42 -7.15 6.76
C ALA A 97 4.46 -6.41 7.70
N LEU A 98 3.40 -5.80 7.16
CA LEU A 98 2.33 -5.20 7.94
C LEU A 98 1.64 -6.25 8.83
N SER A 99 1.34 -7.42 8.29
CA SER A 99 0.70 -8.49 9.04
C SER A 99 1.59 -9.01 10.18
N VAL A 100 2.89 -9.19 9.94
CA VAL A 100 3.87 -9.54 10.98
C VAL A 100 3.93 -8.46 12.07
N LEU A 101 3.94 -7.18 11.69
CA LEU A 101 3.89 -6.08 12.65
C LEU A 101 2.61 -6.15 13.50
N MET A 102 1.44 -6.38 12.88
CA MET A 102 0.17 -6.51 13.61
C MET A 102 0.17 -7.72 14.55
N LEU A 103 0.77 -8.84 14.17
CA LEU A 103 0.92 -10.01 15.04
C LEU A 103 1.86 -9.72 16.22
N ILE A 104 2.98 -9.03 15.99
CA ILE A 104 3.91 -8.61 17.05
C ILE A 104 3.21 -7.64 18.03
N LEU A 105 2.47 -6.66 17.52
CA LEU A 105 1.69 -5.74 18.35
C LEU A 105 0.62 -6.49 19.15
N SER A 106 -0.03 -7.49 18.55
CA SER A 106 -1.01 -8.34 19.23
C SER A 106 -0.39 -9.10 20.40
N ILE A 107 0.76 -9.74 20.18
CA ILE A 107 1.54 -10.40 21.24
C ILE A 107 1.94 -9.40 22.33
N SER A 108 2.45 -8.24 21.93
CA SER A 108 2.91 -7.20 22.87
C SER A 108 1.78 -6.70 23.77
N VAL A 109 0.61 -6.39 23.20
CA VAL A 109 -0.58 -5.96 23.95
C VAL A 109 -1.09 -7.09 24.85
N TYR A 110 -1.12 -8.31 24.34
CA TYR A 110 -1.57 -9.48 25.09
C TYR A 110 -0.72 -9.73 26.35
N PHE A 111 0.60 -9.68 26.22
CA PHE A 111 1.53 -9.89 27.34
C PHE A 111 1.70 -8.67 28.25
N HIS A 112 1.07 -7.53 27.94
CA HIS A 112 1.14 -6.36 28.81
C HIS A 112 0.43 -6.62 30.16
N ASN A 113 1.08 -6.23 31.27
CA ASN A 113 0.61 -6.53 32.64
C ASN A 113 -0.78 -5.96 32.98
N LYS A 114 -1.20 -4.86 32.31
CA LYS A 114 -2.53 -4.28 32.49
C LYS A 114 -3.63 -4.97 31.68
N PHE A 115 -3.26 -5.79 30.72
CA PHE A 115 -4.20 -6.53 29.89
C PHE A 115 -4.52 -7.84 30.60
N GLY A 116 -5.76 -7.98 31.10
CA GLY A 116 -6.18 -9.16 31.88
C GLY A 116 -5.72 -9.14 33.35
N VAL A 117 -6.11 -8.11 34.09
CA VAL A 117 -5.88 -8.02 35.54
C VAL A 117 -6.64 -9.17 36.22
N ASN A 118 -5.91 -10.08 36.89
CA ASN A 118 -6.34 -11.34 37.53
C ASN A 118 -6.12 -12.65 36.76
N LEU A 119 -5.53 -12.62 35.56
CA LEU A 119 -5.15 -13.86 34.88
C LEU A 119 -3.95 -14.53 35.54
N THR A 120 -4.02 -15.84 35.69
CA THR A 120 -2.95 -16.63 36.32
C THR A 120 -1.97 -17.13 35.27
N ASP A 121 -2.48 -17.57 34.12
CA ASP A 121 -1.69 -18.08 33.01
C ASP A 121 -2.14 -17.45 31.69
N LYS A 122 -1.14 -17.05 30.89
CA LYS A 122 -1.28 -16.54 29.52
C LYS A 122 -0.55 -17.47 28.57
N SER A 123 -1.24 -18.01 27.59
CA SER A 123 -0.63 -18.92 26.61
C SER A 123 -0.95 -18.51 25.18
N VAL A 124 0.10 -18.57 24.34
CA VAL A 124 -0.04 -18.37 22.89
C VAL A 124 -0.67 -19.60 22.26
N GLY A 125 -1.72 -19.40 21.48
CA GLY A 125 -2.44 -20.45 20.78
C GLY A 125 -1.81 -20.80 19.43
N ILE A 126 -2.23 -21.94 18.88
CA ILE A 126 -1.71 -22.46 17.60
C ILE A 126 -2.01 -21.53 16.42
N GLY A 127 -3.11 -20.79 16.44
CA GLY A 127 -3.50 -19.86 15.37
C GLY A 127 -2.45 -18.78 15.16
N MET A 128 -1.90 -18.23 16.25
CA MET A 128 -0.84 -17.23 16.18
C MET A 128 0.44 -17.79 15.56
N ILE A 129 0.82 -19.02 15.89
CA ILE A 129 1.99 -19.69 15.31
C ILE A 129 1.80 -19.91 13.80
N LEU A 130 0.61 -20.35 13.39
CA LEU A 130 0.26 -20.57 11.99
C LEU A 130 0.26 -19.25 11.21
N ASP A 131 -0.22 -18.16 11.80
CA ASP A 131 -0.21 -16.84 11.16
C ASP A 131 1.22 -16.30 11.00
N PHE A 132 2.11 -16.48 11.97
CA PHE A 132 3.52 -16.14 11.80
C PHE A 132 4.17 -16.97 10.70
N ALA A 133 3.95 -18.28 10.68
CA ALA A 133 4.49 -19.17 9.66
C ALA A 133 3.94 -18.84 8.26
N GLY A 134 2.64 -18.58 8.15
CA GLY A 134 1.94 -18.25 6.91
C GLY A 134 2.41 -16.91 6.33
N ASN A 135 2.50 -15.88 7.17
CA ASN A 135 3.03 -14.58 6.77
C ASN A 135 4.53 -14.65 6.42
N GLY A 136 5.32 -15.46 7.14
CA GLY A 136 6.72 -15.71 6.80
C GLY A 136 6.87 -16.36 5.42
N LEU A 137 6.06 -17.39 5.12
CA LEU A 137 6.05 -18.05 3.82
C LEU A 137 5.62 -17.10 2.69
N MET A 138 4.61 -16.27 2.94
CA MET A 138 4.12 -15.27 2.00
C MET A 138 5.17 -14.19 1.72
N MET A 139 5.84 -13.69 2.76
CA MET A 139 6.93 -12.71 2.64
C MET A 139 8.10 -13.29 1.84
N LEU A 140 8.54 -14.52 2.14
CA LEU A 140 9.59 -15.19 1.40
C LEU A 140 9.22 -15.41 -0.07
N GLY A 141 7.98 -15.83 -0.35
CA GLY A 141 7.45 -15.96 -1.70
C GLY A 141 7.47 -14.64 -2.46
N GLY A 142 7.09 -13.54 -1.81
CA GLY A 142 7.17 -12.19 -2.36
C GLY A 142 8.60 -11.75 -2.69
N ILE A 143 9.54 -11.92 -1.74
CA ILE A 143 10.96 -11.57 -1.94
C ILE A 143 11.58 -12.38 -3.09
N LEU A 144 11.29 -13.69 -3.17
CA LEU A 144 11.78 -14.52 -4.26
C LEU A 144 11.18 -14.09 -5.61
N ALA A 145 9.91 -13.67 -5.65
CA ALA A 145 9.30 -13.13 -6.86
C ALA A 145 9.95 -11.81 -7.31
N MET A 146 10.25 -10.90 -6.38
CA MET A 146 10.98 -9.66 -6.69
C MET A 146 12.36 -9.96 -7.29
N ARG A 147 13.08 -10.95 -6.73
CA ARG A 147 14.41 -11.34 -7.21
C ARG A 147 14.37 -12.04 -8.56
N ALA A 148 13.33 -12.80 -8.84
CA ALA A 148 13.19 -13.55 -10.08
C ALA A 148 12.97 -12.65 -11.31
N LYS A 149 12.58 -11.37 -11.14
CA LYS A 149 12.21 -10.46 -12.24
C LYS A 149 11.32 -11.15 -13.29
N ASP A 150 10.39 -11.98 -12.84
CA ASP A 150 9.30 -12.46 -13.70
C ASP A 150 8.37 -11.27 -13.95
N VAL A 151 8.70 -10.47 -14.97
CA VAL A 151 7.90 -9.32 -15.39
C VAL A 151 6.64 -9.85 -16.06
N ASP A 152 5.60 -10.06 -15.26
CA ASP A 152 4.24 -10.38 -15.72
C ASP A 152 3.64 -9.09 -16.29
N PHE A 153 4.04 -8.69 -17.52
CA PHE A 153 3.74 -7.41 -18.18
C PHE A 153 2.25 -7.03 -18.30
N ASN A 154 1.32 -7.89 -17.87
CA ASN A 154 -0.12 -7.68 -18.01
C ASN A 154 -0.78 -6.95 -16.83
N MET A 155 -0.03 -6.59 -15.78
CA MET A 155 -0.63 -6.05 -14.53
C MET A 155 -0.10 -4.71 -14.07
N GLU A 156 0.93 -4.16 -14.71
CA GLU A 156 1.35 -2.78 -14.47
C GLU A 156 0.27 -1.85 -15.04
N GLY A 157 -0.59 -1.35 -14.15
CA GLY A 157 -1.49 -0.25 -14.49
C GLY A 157 -0.67 1.01 -14.73
N ARG A 158 -0.35 1.33 -15.99
CA ARG A 158 0.14 2.66 -16.31
C ARG A 158 -0.98 3.66 -16.05
N LEU A 159 -0.68 4.70 -15.27
CA LEU A 159 -1.51 5.90 -15.17
C LEU A 159 -1.36 6.69 -16.47
N GLU A 160 -1.81 6.11 -17.58
CA GLU A 160 -1.98 6.89 -18.81
C GLU A 160 -3.19 7.81 -18.58
N PRO A 161 -3.04 9.12 -18.82
CA PRO A 161 -4.15 10.05 -18.65
C PRO A 161 -5.30 9.61 -19.58
N LEU A 162 -6.51 9.41 -19.02
CA LEU A 162 -7.70 9.02 -19.79
C LEU A 162 -8.09 10.08 -20.86
N ILE A 163 -7.52 11.27 -20.75
CA ILE A 163 -7.71 12.38 -21.67
C ILE A 163 -6.33 12.69 -22.23
N ASP A 164 -6.08 12.21 -23.46
CA ASP A 164 -5.08 12.85 -24.32
C ASP A 164 -5.58 14.27 -24.58
N VAL A 165 -5.07 15.22 -23.81
CA VAL A 165 -5.19 16.64 -24.13
C VAL A 165 -4.30 16.83 -25.35
N ASP A 166 -4.89 16.69 -26.53
CA ASP A 166 -4.25 17.00 -27.79
C ASP A 166 -3.74 18.45 -27.71
N PRO A 167 -2.41 18.70 -27.61
CA PRO A 167 -1.90 20.06 -27.45
C PRO A 167 -2.11 20.91 -28.71
N MET A 168 -2.77 20.36 -29.75
CA MET A 168 -3.08 21.01 -31.02
C MET A 168 -4.55 21.41 -31.22
N ARG A 169 -5.34 21.54 -30.14
CA ARG A 169 -6.65 22.22 -30.18
C ARG A 169 -6.72 23.45 -29.28
N GLU A 170 -5.64 24.24 -29.24
CA GLU A 170 -5.80 25.68 -28.98
C GLU A 170 -6.23 26.38 -30.28
N PHE A 171 -7.52 26.72 -30.33
CA PHE A 171 -8.08 27.85 -31.08
C PHE A 171 -7.90 27.89 -32.61
N GLY A 172 -8.54 26.95 -33.29
CA GLY A 172 -9.11 27.25 -34.61
C GLY A 172 -10.39 28.08 -34.46
N GLY A 173 -10.30 29.41 -34.53
CA GLY A 173 -11.50 30.22 -34.74
C GLY A 173 -11.53 31.71 -34.39
N VAL A 174 -10.43 32.48 -34.46
CA VAL A 174 -10.52 33.93 -34.80
C VAL A 174 -9.26 34.33 -35.57
N SER A 175 -9.37 34.46 -36.89
CA SER A 175 -8.36 35.15 -37.72
C SER A 175 -8.21 36.59 -37.23
N ARG A 176 -7.05 36.92 -36.66
CA ARG A 176 -6.56 38.29 -36.58
C ARG A 176 -5.16 38.32 -37.19
N GLN A 177 -5.03 39.10 -38.26
CA GLN A 177 -3.77 39.41 -38.92
C GLN A 177 -2.74 39.95 -37.92
N GLN A 178 -1.53 39.39 -37.91
CA GLN A 178 -0.23 40.04 -37.68
C GLN A 178 0.78 38.89 -37.53
N GLY A 179 1.61 38.62 -38.52
CA GLY A 179 2.84 39.37 -38.76
C GLY A 179 3.98 38.59 -38.10
N ASP A 180 4.94 38.11 -38.89
CA ASP A 180 6.09 37.32 -38.43
C ASP A 180 6.75 37.96 -37.21
N VAL A 181 6.66 37.30 -36.05
CA VAL A 181 7.47 37.61 -34.88
C VAL A 181 8.43 36.44 -34.68
N VAL A 182 9.64 36.62 -35.19
CA VAL A 182 10.80 35.86 -34.79
C VAL A 182 11.03 36.14 -33.29
N LEU A 183 10.66 35.18 -32.45
CA LEU A 183 10.86 35.23 -31.00
C LEU A 183 12.34 35.00 -30.69
N ASP A 184 13.10 36.09 -30.67
CA ASP A 184 14.46 36.17 -30.16
C ASP A 184 14.41 35.99 -28.62
N ARG A 185 14.68 34.76 -28.15
CA ARG A 185 14.54 34.34 -26.74
C ARG A 185 15.43 35.12 -25.78
N ASP A 186 16.48 35.80 -26.25
CA ASP A 186 17.41 36.52 -25.38
C ASP A 186 16.93 37.93 -24.98
N LYS A 187 15.93 38.50 -25.66
CA LYS A 187 15.39 39.83 -25.30
C LYS A 187 14.30 39.80 -24.24
N THR A 188 13.50 38.73 -24.16
CA THR A 188 12.34 38.67 -23.25
C THR A 188 12.72 38.47 -21.78
N VAL A 189 13.87 37.85 -21.50
CA VAL A 189 14.34 37.65 -20.11
C VAL A 189 14.88 38.95 -19.50
N GLY A 190 15.47 39.84 -20.32
CA GLY A 190 16.06 41.10 -19.86
C GLY A 190 15.04 42.21 -19.55
N GLU A 191 13.89 42.22 -20.22
CA GLU A 191 12.82 43.20 -19.94
C GLU A 191 12.01 42.84 -18.70
N ALA A 192 11.81 41.54 -18.43
CA ALA A 192 11.14 41.07 -17.23
C ALA A 192 11.93 41.39 -15.95
N THR A 193 13.26 41.33 -15.98
CA THR A 193 14.07 41.70 -14.80
C THR A 193 14.08 43.21 -14.53
N LYS A 194 13.95 44.06 -15.56
CA LYS A 194 13.86 45.51 -15.39
C LYS A 194 12.53 45.96 -14.78
N SER A 195 11.41 45.30 -15.10
CA SER A 195 10.11 45.68 -14.54
C SER A 195 10.01 45.38 -13.04
N TRP A 196 10.60 44.26 -12.57
CA TRP A 196 10.65 43.95 -11.14
C TRP A 196 11.56 44.90 -10.34
N GLY A 197 12.65 45.39 -10.94
CA GLY A 197 13.52 46.40 -10.32
C GLY A 197 12.81 47.73 -10.05
N GLN A 198 12.00 48.22 -11.00
CA GLN A 198 11.23 49.46 -10.83
C GLN A 198 10.11 49.36 -9.78
N VAL A 199 9.55 48.16 -9.59
CA VAL A 199 8.56 47.92 -8.52
C VAL A 199 9.21 47.97 -7.14
N GLN A 200 10.49 47.57 -7.00
CA GLN A 200 11.18 47.67 -5.72
C GLN A 200 11.54 49.12 -5.34
N GLU A 201 11.99 49.95 -6.29
CA GLU A 201 12.30 51.36 -6.00
C GLU A 201 11.06 52.17 -5.59
N SER A 202 9.90 51.90 -6.20
CA SER A 202 8.65 52.58 -5.86
C SER A 202 8.07 52.18 -4.50
N ILE A 203 8.37 50.97 -3.99
CA ILE A 203 7.97 50.57 -2.63
C ILE A 203 8.87 51.22 -1.57
N SER A 204 10.15 51.44 -1.86
CA SER A 204 11.05 52.12 -0.92
C SER A 204 10.71 53.61 -0.74
N SER A 205 10.33 54.32 -1.80
CA SER A 205 10.01 55.75 -1.69
C SER A 205 8.73 56.04 -0.87
N ILE A 206 7.73 55.15 -0.94
CA ILE A 206 6.49 55.28 -0.14
C ILE A 206 6.76 55.10 1.36
N LYS A 207 7.81 54.35 1.73
CA LYS A 207 8.14 54.10 3.13
C LYS A 207 8.83 55.29 3.80
N ASP A 208 9.60 56.05 3.03
CA ASP A 208 10.30 57.23 3.55
C ASP A 208 9.41 58.47 3.67
N GLU A 209 8.34 58.57 2.87
CA GLU A 209 7.40 59.70 2.92
C GLU A 209 6.52 59.66 4.20
N ASN A 210 6.06 58.47 4.61
CA ASN A 210 5.23 58.30 5.82
C ASN A 210 5.98 58.50 7.15
N THR A 211 7.31 58.62 7.13
CA THR A 211 8.09 58.79 8.37
C THR A 211 8.37 60.25 8.71
N LYS A 212 8.08 61.18 7.78
CA LYS A 212 8.29 62.63 7.99
C LYS A 212 7.08 63.36 8.58
N ASP A 213 5.90 62.76 8.55
CA ASP A 213 4.66 63.35 9.09
C ASP A 213 4.39 63.00 10.58
N LEU A 214 5.37 62.38 11.25
CA LEU A 214 5.27 61.96 12.66
C LEU A 214 6.32 62.65 13.57
N GLN A 215 6.87 63.80 13.16
CA GLN A 215 7.70 64.67 14.00
C GLN A 215 7.12 66.08 14.12
#